data_AF-A0A9E2HX38-F1
#
_entry.id   AF-A0A9E2HX38-F1
#
_cell.length_a   1.000
_cell.length_b   1.000
_cell.length_c   1.000
_cell.angle_alpha   90.00
_cell.angle_beta   90.00
_cell.angle_gamma   90.00
#
_symmetry.space_group_name_H-M   'P 1'
#
loop_
_entity.id
_entity.type
_entity.pdbx_description
1 polymer ?
#
loop_
_entity_poly.entity_id
_entity_poly.type
_entity_poly.pdbx_seq_one_letter_code
_entity_poly.pdbx_strand_id
1 'polypeptide(L)' 'MATICPRLSITVDPERAKILANLAKQNNQSISALAKELIIEALELREDLILSTLAKKRDSKSQKRISHQDAWK' A
#
# COMPACT_ATOMS: atom_id res chain seq x y z
N MET A 1 -11.38 -14.37 20.50
CA MET A 1 -11.57 -14.18 19.05
C MET A 1 -10.41 -14.86 18.35
N ALA A 2 -10.67 -15.90 17.56
CA ALA A 2 -9.64 -16.50 16.73
C ALA A 2 -9.39 -15.56 15.55
N THR A 3 -8.18 -15.00 15.46
CA THR A 3 -7.77 -14.21 14.31
C THR A 3 -7.65 -15.16 13.13
N ILE A 4 -8.69 -15.23 12.30
CA ILE A 4 -8.68 -16.02 11.06
C ILE A 4 -7.78 -15.24 10.09
N CYS A 5 -6.50 -15.58 10.00
CA CYS A 5 -5.61 -15.02 8.99
C CYS A 5 -6.04 -15.58 7.62
N PRO A 6 -6.62 -14.76 6.71
CA PRO A 6 -7.05 -15.26 5.41
C PRO A 6 -5.81 -15.66 4.60
N ARG A 7 -5.81 -16.88 4.06
CA ARG A 7 -4.71 -17.38 3.23
C ARG A 7 -4.99 -17.04 1.77
N LEU A 8 -4.02 -16.40 1.11
CA LEU A 8 -4.05 -16.07 -0.31
C LEU A 8 -3.10 -17.02 -1.07
N SER A 9 -3.62 -17.67 -2.11
CA SER A 9 -2.82 -18.44 -3.07
C SER A 9 -2.86 -17.72 -4.42
N ILE A 10 -1.71 -17.54 -5.05
CA ILE A 10 -1.56 -16.70 -6.26
C ILE A 10 -0.76 -17.50 -7.28
N THR A 11 -1.24 -17.53 -8.51
CA THR A 11 -0.48 -18.09 -9.64
C THR A 11 0.29 -16.97 -10.31
N VAL A 12 1.59 -17.17 -10.53
CA VAL A 12 2.49 -16.18 -11.11
C VAL A 12 3.29 -16.82 -12.24
N ASP A 13 3.59 -16.04 -13.27
CA ASP A 13 4.41 -16.48 -14.39
C ASP A 13 5.80 -16.91 -13.91
N PRO A 14 6.42 -17.93 -14.56
CA PRO A 14 7.69 -18.49 -14.11
C PRO A 14 8.82 -17.45 -14.06
N GLU A 15 8.84 -16.51 -15.00
CA GLU A 15 9.83 -15.42 -14.99
C GLU A 15 9.65 -14.49 -13.78
N ARG A 16 8.41 -14.12 -13.47
CA ARG A 16 8.07 -13.25 -12.33
C ARG A 16 8.34 -13.96 -11.00
N ALA A 17 8.05 -15.25 -10.92
CA ALA A 17 8.39 -16.07 -9.76
C ALA A 17 9.91 -16.13 -9.52
N LYS A 18 10.72 -16.23 -10.59
CA LYS A 18 12.18 -16.21 -10.50
C LYS A 18 12.70 -14.85 -10.01
N ILE A 19 12.14 -13.75 -10.53
CA ILE A 19 12.48 -12.39 -10.07
C ILE A 19 12.13 -12.25 -8.59
N LEU A 20 10.93 -12.65 -8.18
CA LEU A 20 10.48 -12.58 -6.80
C LEU A 20 11.37 -13.42 -5.85
N ALA A 21 11.79 -14.61 -6.29
CA ALA A 21 12.72 -15.45 -5.53
C ALA A 21 14.10 -14.81 -5.36
N ASN A 22 14.62 -14.17 -6.40
CA ASN A 22 15.89 -13.45 -6.34
C ASN A 22 15.82 -12.25 -5.40
N LEU A 23 14.74 -11.45 -5.46
CA LEU A 23 14.52 -10.33 -4.56
C LEU A 23 14.37 -10.79 -3.11
N ALA A 24 13.62 -11.87 -2.86
CA ALA A 24 13.47 -12.42 -1.52
C ALA A 24 14.82 -12.88 -0.94
N LYS A 25 15.69 -13.47 -1.77
CA LYS A 25 17.05 -13.85 -1.39
C LYS A 25 17.92 -12.63 -1.06
N GLN A 26 17.83 -11.55 -1.84
CA GLN A 26 18.56 -10.31 -1.57
C GLN A 26 18.13 -9.66 -0.24
N ASN A 27 16.84 -9.72 0.08
CA ASN A 27 16.28 -9.16 1.31
C ASN A 27 16.40 -10.10 2.51
N ASN A 28 16.98 -11.29 2.33
CA ASN A 28 17.09 -12.34 3.36
C ASN A 28 15.73 -12.72 4.00
N GLN A 29 14.69 -12.77 3.18
CA GLN A 29 13.31 -13.06 3.58
C GLN A 29 12.73 -14.22 2.75
N SER A 30 11.60 -14.78 3.20
CA SER A 30 10.87 -15.77 2.42
C SER A 30 10.11 -15.12 1.26
N ILE A 31 9.89 -15.88 0.19
CA ILE A 31 9.11 -15.43 -0.98
C ILE A 31 7.70 -14.96 -0.58
N SER A 32 7.07 -15.68 0.35
CA SER A 32 5.73 -15.33 0.85
C SER A 32 5.73 -14.06 1.69
N ALA A 33 6.77 -13.82 2.51
CA ALA A 33 6.90 -12.59 3.28
C ALA A 33 7.08 -11.38 2.36
N LEU A 34 8.01 -11.48 1.40
CA LEU A 34 8.24 -10.41 0.43
C LEU A 34 6.99 -10.15 -0.43
N ALA A 35 6.31 -11.21 -0.90
CA ALA A 35 5.08 -11.07 -1.67
C ALA A 35 3.99 -10.35 -0.86
N LYS A 36 3.86 -10.66 0.43
CA LYS A 36 2.92 -9.98 1.33
C LYS A 36 3.24 -8.49 1.43
N GLU A 37 4.51 -8.15 1.65
CA GLU A 37 4.97 -6.76 1.78
C GLU A 37 4.69 -5.97 0.49
N LEU A 38 5.04 -6.52 -0.67
CA LEU A 38 4.78 -5.89 -1.97
C LEU A 38 3.28 -5.69 -2.24
N ILE A 39 2.44 -6.64 -1.82
CA ILE A 39 0.98 -6.51 -1.95
C ILE A 39 0.45 -5.38 -1.06
N ILE A 40 0.94 -5.29 0.18
CA ILE A 40 0.55 -4.21 1.11
C ILE A 40 0.97 -2.86 0.55
N GLU A 41 2.23 -2.72 0.12
CA GLU A 41 2.76 -1.49 -0.47
C GLU A 41 1.94 -1.07 -1.70
N ALA A 42 1.60 -2.00 -2.60
CA ALA A 42 0.78 -1.70 -3.76
C ALA A 42 -0.64 -1.24 -3.40
N LEU A 43 -1.22 -1.75 -2.31
CA LEU A 43 -2.51 -1.31 -1.80
C LEU A 43 -2.42 0.11 -1.22
N GLU A 44 -1.40 0.39 -0.42
CA GLU A 44 -1.14 1.72 0.16
C GLU A 44 -0.96 2.77 -0.94
N LEU A 45 -0.13 2.49 -1.96
CA LEU A 45 0.07 3.39 -3.10
C LEU A 45 -1.24 3.68 -3.85
N ARG A 46 -2.11 2.68 -3.97
CA ARG A 46 -3.41 2.85 -4.62
C ARG A 46 -4.37 3.69 -3.77
N GLU A 47 -4.34 3.51 -2.45
CA GLU A 47 -5.10 4.32 -1.52
C GLU A 47 -4.64 5.78 -1.55
N ASP A 48 -3.33 6.01 -1.53
CA ASP A 48 -2.73 7.35 -1.60
C ASP A 48 -3.16 8.12 -2.85
N LEU A 49 -3.22 7.45 -4.01
CA LEU A 49 -3.73 8.06 -5.23
C LEU A 49 -5.17 8.55 -5.05
N ILE A 50 -6.04 7.74 -4.44
CA ILE A 50 -7.44 8.10 -4.18
C ILE A 50 -7.51 9.25 -3.17
N LEU A 51 -6.79 9.18 -2.06
CA LEU A 51 -6.74 10.23 -1.04
C LEU A 51 -6.24 11.55 -1.62
N SER A 52 -5.23 11.52 -2.49
CA SER A 52 -4.74 12.69 -3.22
C SER A 52 -5.83 13.29 -4.11
N THR A 53 -6.60 12.47 -4.83
CA THR A 53 -7.71 12.99 -5.64
C THR A 53 -8.80 13.65 -4.79
N LEU A 54 -9.10 13.08 -3.62
CA LEU A 54 -10.06 13.64 -2.68
C LEU A 54 -9.55 14.95 -2.08
N ALA A 55 -8.27 15.02 -1.72
CA ALA A 55 -7.64 16.25 -1.24
C ALA A 55 -7.73 17.36 -2.29
N LYS A 56 -7.40 17.07 -3.56
CA LYS A 56 -7.53 18.03 -4.67
C LYS A 56 -8.96 18.53 -4.87
N LYS A 57 -9.97 17.66 -4.72
CA LYS A 57 -11.39 18.05 -4.77
C LYS A 57 -11.76 19.00 -3.62
N ARG A 58 -11.23 18.76 -2.43
CA ARG A 58 -11.49 19.60 -1.24
C ARG A 58 -10.75 20.93 -1.31
N ASP A 59 -9.54 20.97 -1.85
CA ASP A 59 -8.75 22.20 -2.01
C ASP A 59 -9.25 23.08 -3.17
N SER A 60 -10.57 23.29 -3.24
CA SER A 60 -11.21 24.25 -4.12
C SER A 60 -11.18 25.65 -3.50
N LYS A 61 -11.03 26.67 -4.35
CA LYS A 61 -10.78 28.07 -3.94
C LYS A 61 -11.86 28.69 -3.04
N SER A 62 -13.05 28.10 -2.97
CA SER A 62 -14.22 28.63 -2.26
C SER A 62 -14.46 27.98 -0.88
N GLN A 63 -13.60 27.06 -0.42
CA GLN A 63 -13.82 26.41 0.88
C GLN A 63 -13.31 27.26 2.05
N LYS A 64 -14.01 27.15 3.18
CA LYS A 64 -13.62 27.78 4.44
C LYS A 64 -12.27 27.22 4.88
N ARG A 65 -11.23 28.05 4.83
CA ARG A 65 -9.88 27.70 5.27
C ARG A 65 -9.70 28.07 6.74
N ILE A 66 -9.12 27.17 7.51
CA ILE A 66 -8.71 27.40 8.90
C ILE A 66 -7.20 27.61 8.95
N SER A 67 -6.73 28.38 9.94
CA SER A 67 -5.29 28.56 10.13
C SER A 67 -4.65 27.23 10.56
N HIS A 68 -3.38 27.02 10.19
CA HIS A 68 -2.64 25.81 10.60
C HIS A 68 -2.60 25.67 12.13
N GLN A 69 -2.44 26.77 12.85
CA GLN A 69 -2.41 26.77 14.32
C GLN A 69 -3.74 26.34 14.94
N ASP A 70 -4.87 26.67 14.31
CA ASP A 70 -6.18 26.24 14.80
C ASP A 70 -6.53 24.80 14.39
N ALA A 71 -5.95 24.31 13.28
CA ALA A 71 -6.16 22.94 12.80
C ALA A 71 -5.39 21.88 13.61
N TRP A 72 -4.27 22.27 14.25
CA TRP A 72 -3.34 21.36 14.93
C TRP A 72 -3.20 21.63 16.44
N LYS A 73 -4.14 22.35 17.04
CA LYS A 73 -4.33 22.38 18.51
C LYS A 73 -4.89 21.05 18.99
#